data_AF-A0A3B0S873-F1
#
_entry.id   AF-A0A3B0S873-F1
#
_cell.length_a   1.000
_cell.length_b   1.000
_cell.length_c   1.000
_cell.angle_alpha   90.00
_cell.angle_beta   90.00
_cell.angle_gamma   90.00
#
_symmetry.space_group_name_H-M   'P 1'
#
loop_
_entity.id
_entity.type
_entity.pdbx_description
1 polymer ?
#
loop_
_entity_poly.entity_id
_entity_poly.type
_entity_poly.pdbx_seq_one_letter_code
_entity_poly.pdbx_strand_id
1 'polypeptide(L)'
;MPEKKNPPKRPRRPASPAALPSKTDIIAFLNGADGDSVRRDLARHFGVKGAARAELRALLKQMDADGLINLKTGKRIAVAGRLAPVMPIDVISVDDDGDLECEPADWRNDHRAPMIRIAATHAAKHKPPPGVGDRLLARLTPAGDNSYEAAIIKEIGKGAHRFLAVYNAKRGGAT
;
A
#
# COMPACT_ATOMS: atom_id res chain seq x y z
N MET A 1 -33.84 28.91 0.16
CA MET A 1 -33.46 27.53 -0.23
C MET A 1 -32.06 27.59 -0.81
N PRO A 2 -31.02 27.00 -0.19
CA PRO A 2 -29.67 27.09 -0.73
C PRO A 2 -29.46 26.07 -1.86
N GLU A 3 -29.02 26.61 -3.00
CA GLU A 3 -28.74 25.94 -4.26
C GLU A 3 -27.53 25.00 -4.14
N LYS A 4 -27.72 23.71 -4.39
CA LYS A 4 -26.65 22.70 -4.32
C LYS A 4 -25.69 22.86 -5.52
N LYS A 5 -24.50 23.39 -5.26
CA LYS A 5 -23.37 23.47 -6.21
C LYS A 5 -22.87 22.06 -6.54
N ASN A 6 -23.07 21.62 -7.78
CA ASN A 6 -22.61 20.33 -8.30
C ASN A 6 -21.08 20.39 -8.54
N PRO A 7 -20.26 19.40 -8.10
CA PRO A 7 -18.81 19.43 -8.31
C PRO A 7 -18.42 19.22 -9.79
N PRO A 8 -17.23 19.71 -10.22
CA PRO A 8 -16.84 19.72 -11.63
C PRO A 8 -16.61 18.31 -12.19
N LYS A 9 -17.19 18.07 -13.36
CA LYS A 9 -17.12 16.83 -14.14
C LYS A 9 -15.69 16.64 -14.68
N ARG A 10 -14.96 15.61 -14.23
CA ARG A 10 -13.61 15.27 -14.73
C ARG A 10 -13.64 15.06 -16.26
N PRO A 11 -12.62 15.52 -17.02
CA PRO A 11 -12.63 15.41 -18.47
C PRO A 11 -12.51 13.95 -18.93
N ARG A 12 -13.48 13.50 -19.74
CA ARG A 12 -13.39 12.22 -20.47
C ARG A 12 -12.44 12.41 -21.66
N ARG A 13 -11.28 11.75 -21.64
CA ARG A 13 -10.37 11.70 -22.80
C ARG A 13 -10.93 10.74 -23.87
N PRO A 14 -10.88 11.08 -25.17
CA PRO A 14 -11.52 10.28 -26.21
C PRO A 14 -10.80 8.95 -26.44
N ALA A 15 -11.58 7.93 -26.80
CA ALA A 15 -11.10 6.61 -27.17
C ALA A 15 -10.49 6.63 -28.58
N SER A 16 -9.23 6.21 -28.70
CA SER A 16 -8.58 5.87 -29.98
C SER A 16 -8.39 4.36 -30.08
N PRO A 17 -8.39 3.79 -31.29
CA PRO A 17 -8.64 2.37 -31.53
C PRO A 17 -7.43 1.51 -31.15
N ALA A 18 -7.65 0.42 -30.42
CA ALA A 18 -6.73 -0.71 -30.22
C ALA A 18 -5.26 -0.37 -29.89
N ALA A 19 -5.00 0.76 -29.22
CA ALA A 19 -3.68 1.09 -28.73
C ALA A 19 -3.41 0.31 -27.43
N LEU A 20 -2.22 -0.29 -27.33
CA LEU A 20 -1.72 -0.84 -26.08
C LEU A 20 -1.80 0.24 -24.97
N PRO A 21 -2.25 -0.11 -23.76
CA PRO A 21 -2.32 0.85 -22.67
C PRO A 21 -0.92 1.36 -22.29
N SER A 22 -0.81 2.64 -21.94
CA SER A 22 0.46 3.20 -21.47
C SER A 22 0.78 2.73 -20.05
N LYS A 23 2.06 2.79 -19.65
CA LYS A 23 2.50 2.46 -18.27
C LYS A 23 1.72 3.28 -17.23
N THR A 24 1.50 4.57 -17.51
CA THR A 24 0.76 5.49 -16.64
C THR A 24 -0.72 5.11 -16.51
N ASP A 25 -1.37 4.71 -17.62
CA ASP A 25 -2.77 4.28 -17.60
C ASP A 25 -2.95 2.99 -16.79
N ILE A 26 -1.99 2.06 -16.90
CA ILE A 26 -1.99 0.82 -16.11
C ILE A 26 -1.89 1.15 -14.62
N ILE A 27 -0.98 2.05 -14.22
CA ILE A 27 -0.83 2.47 -12.82
C ILE A 27 -2.10 3.16 -12.33
N ALA A 28 -2.68 4.07 -13.12
CA ALA A 28 -3.93 4.75 -12.76
C ALA A 28 -5.09 3.77 -12.55
N PHE A 29 -5.20 2.75 -13.41
CA PHE A 29 -6.18 1.68 -13.25
C PHE A 29 -5.94 0.85 -11.99
N LEU A 30 -4.70 0.44 -11.73
CA LEU A 30 -4.36 -0.32 -10.53
C LEU A 30 -4.57 0.49 -9.24
N ASN A 31 -4.40 1.81 -9.28
CA ASN A 31 -4.70 2.72 -8.17
C ASN A 31 -6.21 2.83 -7.91
N GLY A 32 -7.02 2.86 -8.98
CA GLY A 32 -8.48 2.90 -8.87
C GLY A 32 -9.12 1.55 -8.53
N ALA A 33 -8.38 0.45 -8.61
CA ALA A 33 -8.86 -0.88 -8.23
C ALA A 33 -8.68 -1.11 -6.71
N ASP A 34 -9.71 -1.64 -6.07
CA ASP A 34 -9.66 -2.09 -4.67
C ASP A 34 -8.92 -3.43 -4.56
N GLY A 35 -7.59 -3.36 -4.40
CA GLY A 35 -6.72 -4.52 -4.19
C GLY A 35 -6.01 -5.02 -5.45
N ASP A 36 -5.65 -6.32 -5.46
CA ASP A 36 -4.91 -6.89 -6.59
C ASP A 36 -5.83 -7.02 -7.81
N SER A 37 -5.37 -6.52 -8.97
CA SER A 37 -6.08 -6.70 -10.23
C SER A 37 -5.61 -7.96 -10.95
N VAL A 38 -6.53 -8.68 -11.60
CA VAL A 38 -6.16 -9.83 -12.43
C VAL A 38 -5.75 -9.35 -13.82
N ARG A 39 -4.72 -9.97 -14.42
CA ARG A 39 -4.32 -9.73 -15.83
C ARG A 39 -5.50 -9.72 -16.82
N ARG A 40 -6.54 -10.53 -16.56
CA ARG A 40 -7.74 -10.62 -17.40
C ARG A 40 -8.61 -9.36 -17.30
N ASP A 41 -8.68 -8.74 -16.13
CA ASP A 41 -9.47 -7.54 -15.90
C ASP A 41 -8.79 -6.33 -16.50
N LEU A 42 -7.46 -6.26 -16.41
CA LEU A 42 -6.66 -5.25 -17.13
C LEU A 42 -6.90 -5.34 -18.65
N ALA A 43 -6.82 -6.56 -19.21
CA ALA A 43 -7.08 -6.76 -20.64
C ALA A 43 -8.53 -6.44 -21.03
N ARG A 44 -9.52 -6.69 -20.16
CA ARG A 44 -10.92 -6.32 -20.40
C ARG A 44 -11.14 -4.81 -20.36
N HIS A 45 -10.60 -4.14 -19.36
CA HIS A 45 -10.73 -2.69 -19.17
C HIS A 45 -10.16 -1.91 -20.35
N PHE A 46 -8.98 -2.33 -20.84
CA PHE A 46 -8.34 -1.70 -21.99
C PHE A 46 -8.73 -2.30 -23.35
N GLY A 47 -9.66 -3.25 -23.38
CA GLY A 47 -10.13 -3.85 -24.64
C GLY A 47 -9.08 -4.68 -25.39
N VAL A 48 -8.03 -5.16 -24.73
CA VAL A 48 -6.91 -5.90 -25.34
C VAL A 48 -7.33 -7.34 -25.69
N LYS A 49 -7.27 -7.66 -26.99
CA LYS A 49 -7.69 -8.96 -27.55
C LYS A 49 -6.59 -9.59 -28.42
N GLY A 50 -6.69 -10.90 -28.65
CA GLY A 50 -5.82 -11.62 -29.60
C GLY A 50 -4.32 -11.48 -29.31
N ALA A 51 -3.54 -11.18 -30.36
CA ALA A 51 -2.09 -11.03 -30.32
C ALA A 51 -1.60 -9.93 -29.37
N ALA A 52 -2.36 -8.83 -29.23
CA ALA A 52 -2.02 -7.73 -28.32
C ALA A 52 -1.97 -8.14 -26.84
N ARG A 53 -2.49 -9.32 -26.47
CA ARG A 53 -2.33 -9.87 -25.12
C ARG A 53 -0.90 -10.32 -24.83
N ALA A 54 -0.13 -10.70 -25.84
CA ALA A 54 1.28 -11.06 -25.67
C ALA A 54 2.11 -9.80 -25.38
N GLU A 55 1.85 -8.72 -26.11
CA GLU A 55 2.48 -7.41 -25.91
C GLU A 55 2.15 -6.82 -24.53
N LEU A 56 0.88 -6.90 -24.09
CA LEU A 56 0.51 -6.48 -22.74
C LEU A 56 1.27 -7.28 -21.66
N ARG A 57 1.52 -8.58 -21.87
CA ARG A 57 2.33 -9.38 -20.93
C ARG A 57 3.78 -8.94 -20.90
N ALA A 58 4.37 -8.64 -22.06
CA ALA A 58 5.73 -8.13 -22.16
C ALA A 58 5.85 -6.78 -21.45
N LEU A 59 4.91 -5.87 -21.68
CA LEU A 59 4.85 -4.57 -21.02
C LEU A 59 4.75 -4.70 -19.49
N LEU A 60 3.86 -5.57 -18.99
CA LEU A 60 3.74 -5.80 -17.54
C LEU A 60 5.02 -6.39 -16.95
N LYS A 61 5.70 -7.31 -17.66
CA LYS A 61 6.97 -7.88 -17.19
C LYS A 61 8.07 -6.82 -17.16
N GLN A 62 8.07 -5.90 -18.12
CA GLN A 62 8.99 -4.76 -18.10
C GLN A 62 8.69 -3.82 -16.94
N MET A 63 7.41 -3.48 -16.70
CA MET A 63 7.04 -2.62 -15.56
C MET A 63 7.35 -3.25 -14.20
N ASP A 64 7.31 -4.57 -14.11
CA ASP A 64 7.73 -5.33 -12.92
C ASP A 64 9.25 -5.27 -12.73
N ALA A 65 10.02 -5.45 -13.80
CA ALA A 65 11.47 -5.26 -13.78
C ALA A 65 11.88 -3.80 -13.45
N ASP A 66 11.11 -2.82 -13.92
CA ASP A 66 11.27 -1.40 -13.60
C ASP A 66 10.83 -1.05 -12.16
N GLY A 67 10.27 -2.01 -11.41
CA GLY A 67 9.81 -1.81 -10.03
C GLY A 67 8.56 -0.93 -9.90
N LEU A 68 7.79 -0.73 -10.98
CA LEU A 68 6.56 0.08 -10.98
C LEU A 68 5.34 -0.72 -10.51
N ILE A 69 5.34 -2.03 -10.76
CA ILE A 69 4.29 -2.96 -10.36
C ILE A 69 4.92 -4.22 -9.79
N ASN A 70 4.15 -4.97 -9.01
CA ASN A 70 4.52 -6.30 -8.53
C ASN A 70 3.59 -7.33 -9.18
N LEU A 71 4.16 -8.22 -9.98
CA LEU A 71 3.50 -9.42 -10.51
C LEU A 71 3.47 -10.51 -9.43
N LYS A 72 2.35 -10.63 -8.74
CA LYS A 72 2.11 -11.67 -7.73
C LYS A 72 1.77 -13.03 -8.38
N THR A 73 1.94 -14.10 -7.61
CA THR A 73 1.52 -15.47 -7.95
C THR A 73 0.08 -15.49 -8.47
N GLY A 74 -0.17 -16.27 -9.53
CA GLY A 74 -1.53 -16.47 -10.04
C GLY A 74 -2.07 -15.33 -10.92
N LYS A 75 -1.20 -14.56 -11.60
CA LYS A 75 -1.61 -13.53 -12.58
C LYS A 75 -2.19 -12.25 -11.97
N ARG A 76 -1.92 -12.01 -10.69
CA ARG A 76 -2.35 -10.82 -9.94
C ARG A 76 -1.29 -9.72 -10.11
N ILE A 77 -1.74 -8.49 -10.26
CA ILE A 77 -0.92 -7.30 -10.47
C ILE A 77 -1.27 -6.31 -9.36
N ALA A 78 -0.26 -5.82 -8.65
CA ALA A 78 -0.38 -4.74 -7.69
C ALA A 78 0.61 -3.63 -8.03
N VAL A 79 0.33 -2.39 -7.65
CA VAL A 79 1.31 -1.31 -7.74
C VAL A 79 2.44 -1.59 -6.76
N ALA A 80 3.68 -1.45 -7.21
CA ALA A 80 4.84 -1.62 -6.34
C ALA A 80 4.80 -0.57 -5.22
N GLY A 81 5.07 -1.00 -3.99
CA GLY A 81 5.00 -0.13 -2.81
C GLY A 81 3.58 0.12 -2.26
N ARG A 82 2.51 -0.37 -2.90
CA ARG A 82 1.16 -0.32 -2.31
C ARG A 82 1.01 -1.42 -1.26
N LEU A 83 0.47 -1.05 -0.10
CA LEU A 83 0.16 -2.00 0.95
C LEU A 83 -1.04 -2.87 0.59
N ALA A 84 -1.08 -4.10 1.11
CA ALA A 84 -2.24 -4.97 0.96
C ALA A 84 -3.43 -4.37 1.73
N PRO A 85 -4.68 -4.52 1.26
CA PRO A 85 -5.85 -3.96 1.94
C PRO A 85 -6.05 -4.45 3.38
N VAL A 86 -5.51 -5.62 3.72
CA VAL A 86 -5.46 -6.14 5.09
C VAL A 86 -4.09 -6.76 5.29
N MET A 87 -3.36 -6.34 6.33
CA MET A 87 -2.07 -6.91 6.67
C MET A 87 -1.67 -6.69 8.13
N PRO A 88 -0.68 -7.44 8.65
CA PRO A 88 -0.09 -7.17 9.95
C PRO A 88 0.72 -5.87 9.93
N ILE A 89 0.54 -5.07 10.97
CA ILE A 89 1.23 -3.80 11.20
C ILE A 89 1.81 -3.80 12.61
N ASP A 90 2.92 -3.11 12.80
CA ASP A 90 3.59 -2.94 14.10
C ASP A 90 3.43 -1.48 14.55
N VAL A 91 3.01 -1.26 15.79
CA VAL A 91 2.89 0.09 16.37
C VAL A 91 4.29 0.59 16.77
N ILE A 92 4.73 1.69 16.17
CA ILE A 92 6.08 2.24 16.38
C ILE A 92 6.09 3.42 17.35
N SER A 93 5.03 4.22 17.37
CA SER A 93 4.92 5.40 18.23
C SER A 93 3.46 5.80 18.45
N VAL A 94 3.26 6.71 19.40
CA VAL A 94 1.97 7.34 19.68
C VAL A 94 2.18 8.85 19.64
N ASP A 95 1.31 9.53 18.90
CA ASP A 95 1.21 10.99 18.81
C ASP A 95 0.73 11.59 20.16
N ASP A 96 1.00 12.87 20.40
CA ASP A 96 0.46 13.65 21.52
C ASP A 96 -1.08 13.63 21.56
N ASP A 97 -1.72 13.53 20.39
CA ASP A 97 -3.19 13.37 20.26
C ASP A 97 -3.69 11.94 20.59
N GLY A 98 -2.79 11.00 20.86
CA GLY A 98 -3.12 9.59 21.13
C GLY A 98 -3.34 8.74 19.88
N ASP A 99 -3.07 9.27 18.69
CA ASP A 99 -3.07 8.51 17.44
C ASP A 99 -1.86 7.58 17.37
N LEU A 100 -2.06 6.36 16.88
CA LEU A 100 -0.97 5.39 16.75
C LEU A 100 -0.33 5.52 15.38
N GLU A 101 1.00 5.63 15.37
CA GLU A 101 1.80 5.54 14.16
C GLU A 101 2.33 4.10 14.04
N CYS A 102 2.12 3.52 12.86
CA CYS A 102 2.38 2.13 12.59
C CYS A 102 3.16 1.96 11.29
N GLU A 103 3.91 0.86 11.23
CA GLU A 103 4.62 0.43 10.02
C GLU A 103 4.14 -0.97 9.59
N PRO A 104 4.27 -1.32 8.29
CA PRO A 104 3.99 -2.66 7.82
C PRO A 104 4.96 -3.69 8.44
N ALA A 105 4.44 -4.74 9.07
CA ALA A 105 5.26 -5.74 9.76
C ALA A 105 6.25 -6.47 8.82
N ASP A 106 5.85 -6.70 7.57
CA ASP A 106 6.62 -7.39 6.54
C ASP A 106 6.93 -6.47 5.36
N TRP A 107 7.62 -5.36 5.62
CA TRP A 107 8.17 -4.52 4.55
C TRP A 107 9.51 -5.09 4.04
N ARG A 108 9.54 -5.49 2.76
CA ARG A 108 10.73 -6.07 2.09
C ARG A 108 11.29 -5.21 0.96
N ASN A 109 10.77 -3.98 0.80
CA ASN A 109 11.18 -3.11 -0.29
C ASN A 109 12.34 -2.20 0.17
N ASP A 110 13.18 -1.77 -0.77
CA ASP A 110 14.36 -0.92 -0.49
C ASP A 110 13.98 0.56 -0.27
N HIS A 111 12.71 0.90 -0.50
CA HIS A 111 12.15 2.22 -0.27
C HIS A 111 11.64 2.39 1.16
N ARG A 112 11.51 3.65 1.62
CA ARG A 112 10.91 3.96 2.93
C ARG A 112 9.53 3.31 3.05
N ALA A 113 9.30 2.64 4.18
CA ALA A 113 7.99 2.07 4.46
C ALA A 113 6.92 3.18 4.47
N PRO A 114 5.74 2.94 3.88
CA PRO A 114 4.61 3.85 3.97
C PRO A 114 4.15 4.00 5.42
N MET A 115 3.78 5.22 5.80
CA MET A 115 3.31 5.55 7.14
C MET A 115 1.85 5.12 7.29
N ILE A 116 1.51 4.45 8.40
CA ILE A 116 0.15 4.01 8.69
C ILE A 116 -0.32 4.67 9.99
N ARG A 117 -1.46 5.37 9.96
CA ARG A 117 -2.04 6.04 11.13
C ARG A 117 -3.31 5.33 11.60
N ILE A 118 -3.45 5.12 12.90
CA ILE A 118 -4.70 4.68 13.53
C ILE A 118 -5.19 5.81 14.42
N ALA A 119 -6.39 6.31 14.15
CA ALA A 119 -7.01 7.32 15.00
C ALA A 119 -7.22 6.79 16.43
N ALA A 120 -7.00 7.64 17.43
CA ALA A 120 -7.20 7.35 18.86
C ALA A 120 -8.61 6.83 19.13
N THR A 121 -9.61 7.37 18.43
CA THR A 121 -11.00 6.92 18.49
C THR A 121 -11.21 5.48 18.03
N HIS A 122 -10.36 4.97 17.14
CA HIS A 122 -10.35 3.56 16.72
C HIS A 122 -9.56 2.70 17.70
N ALA A 123 -8.40 3.16 18.18
CA ALA A 123 -7.60 2.44 19.16
C ALA A 123 -8.37 2.22 20.48
N ALA A 124 -9.09 3.24 20.96
CA ALA A 124 -9.85 3.20 22.21
C ALA A 124 -11.04 2.21 22.21
N LYS A 125 -11.43 1.67 21.04
CA LYS A 125 -12.47 0.62 20.96
C LYS A 125 -11.97 -0.73 21.47
N HIS A 126 -10.66 -0.91 21.58
CA HIS A 126 -10.02 -2.13 22.07
C HIS A 126 -9.66 -2.00 23.56
N LYS A 127 -9.78 -3.11 24.30
CA LYS A 127 -9.47 -3.19 25.75
C LYS A 127 -8.60 -4.43 26.02
N PRO A 128 -7.35 -4.27 26.47
CA PRO A 128 -6.64 -3.00 26.68
C PRO A 128 -6.38 -2.25 25.35
N PRO A 129 -6.17 -0.93 25.38
CA PRO A 129 -5.76 -0.19 24.18
C PRO A 129 -4.39 -0.68 23.68
N PRO A 130 -4.21 -0.83 22.37
CA PRO A 130 -2.92 -1.23 21.80
C PRO A 130 -1.87 -0.12 22.01
N GLY A 131 -0.65 -0.54 22.34
CA GLY A 131 0.47 0.34 22.62
C GLY A 131 1.67 0.11 21.71
N VAL A 132 2.72 0.90 21.93
CA VAL A 132 3.98 0.77 21.18
C VAL A 132 4.56 -0.63 21.35
N GLY A 133 4.93 -1.25 20.23
CA GLY A 133 5.45 -2.61 20.17
C GLY A 133 4.38 -3.69 20.01
N ASP A 134 3.10 -3.35 19.98
CA ASP A 134 2.05 -4.31 19.66
C ASP A 134 1.92 -4.54 18.16
N ARG A 135 1.51 -5.77 17.80
CA ARG A 135 1.26 -6.19 16.42
C ARG A 135 -0.23 -6.39 16.18
N LEU A 136 -0.75 -5.70 15.19
CA LEU A 136 -2.17 -5.64 14.88
C LEU A 136 -2.43 -6.17 13.47
N LEU A 137 -3.53 -6.89 13.29
CA LEU A 137 -4.10 -7.11 11.97
C LEU A 137 -5.02 -5.93 11.67
N ALA A 138 -4.67 -5.12 10.67
CA ALA A 138 -5.44 -3.95 10.32
C ALA A 138 -5.90 -3.99 8.85
N ARG A 139 -7.07 -3.41 8.61
CA ARG A 139 -7.52 -3.03 7.27
C ARG A 139 -6.96 -1.66 6.95
N LEU A 140 -6.34 -1.54 5.79
CA LEU A 140 -5.69 -0.32 5.33
C LEU A 140 -6.54 0.37 4.27
N THR A 141 -6.69 1.67 4.43
CA THR A 141 -7.34 2.58 3.48
C THR A 141 -6.32 3.63 3.07
N PRO A 142 -6.10 3.87 1.75
CA PRO A 142 -5.17 4.91 1.31
C PRO A 142 -5.69 6.30 1.70
N ALA A 143 -4.85 7.09 2.38
CA ALA A 143 -5.20 8.44 2.86
C ALA A 143 -4.53 9.56 2.03
N GLY A 144 -3.65 9.22 1.08
CA GLY A 144 -2.93 10.17 0.21
C GLY A 144 -1.43 10.19 0.50
N ASP A 145 -0.60 10.68 -0.43
CA ASP A 145 0.85 10.88 -0.26
C ASP A 145 1.61 9.73 0.41
N ASN A 146 1.32 8.49 0.00
CA ASN A 146 1.92 7.26 0.55
C ASN A 146 1.65 7.01 2.05
N SER A 147 0.59 7.65 2.58
CA SER A 147 0.03 7.41 3.90
C SER A 147 -1.24 6.55 3.84
N TYR A 148 -1.45 5.77 4.89
CA TYR A 148 -2.60 4.89 5.03
C TYR A 148 -3.28 5.13 6.38
N GLU A 149 -4.60 5.12 6.38
CA GLU A 149 -5.38 4.95 7.59
C GLU A 149 -5.63 3.47 7.85
N ALA A 150 -5.54 3.07 9.11
CA ALA A 150 -5.76 1.71 9.55
C ALA A 150 -7.00 1.61 10.45
N ALA A 151 -7.83 0.59 10.18
CA ALA A 151 -8.86 0.12 11.09
C ALA A 151 -8.45 -1.24 11.66
N ILE A 152 -8.35 -1.33 12.99
CA ILE A 152 -7.95 -2.55 13.69
C ILE A 152 -9.02 -3.63 13.47
N ILE A 153 -8.59 -4.81 13.05
CA ILE A 153 -9.44 -6.01 12.96
C ILE A 153 -9.25 -6.85 14.23
N LYS A 154 -7.99 -7.14 14.57
CA LYS A 154 -7.64 -7.88 15.79
C LYS A 154 -6.20 -7.61 16.21
N GLU A 155 -5.93 -7.79 17.49
CA GLU A 155 -4.57 -7.92 18.01
C GLU A 155 -4.02 -9.31 17.70
N ILE A 156 -2.75 -9.39 17.33
CA ILE A 156 -2.05 -10.65 17.02
C ILE A 156 -1.05 -10.99 18.13
N GLY A 157 -0.59 -9.99 18.89
CA GLY A 157 0.37 -10.14 19.98
C GLY A 157 1.36 -8.99 19.95
N LYS A 158 2.62 -9.26 20.29
CA LYS A 158 3.70 -8.27 20.22
C LYS A 158 4.48 -8.38 18.92
N GLY A 159 4.87 -7.24 18.37
CA GLY A 159 5.76 -7.15 17.23
C GLY A 159 7.16 -7.68 17.57
N ALA A 160 7.90 -8.15 16.56
CA ALA A 160 9.29 -8.53 16.77
C ALA A 160 10.10 -7.24 17.05
N HIS A 161 10.56 -7.06 18.28
CA HIS A 161 11.39 -5.91 18.63
C HIS A 161 12.66 -5.89 17.77
N ARG A 162 12.73 -4.99 16.77
CA ARG A 162 13.96 -4.70 16.04
C ARG A 162 14.75 -3.66 16.82
N PHE A 163 15.57 -4.11 17.77
CA PHE A 163 16.53 -3.23 18.42
C PHE A 163 17.75 -3.04 17.51
N LEU A 164 18.01 -1.80 17.06
CA LEU A 164 19.27 -1.43 16.43
C LEU A 164 20.25 -1.02 17.55
N ALA A 165 21.02 -1.98 18.07
CA ALA A 165 22.05 -1.67 19.06
C ALA A 165 23.27 -1.05 18.35
N VAL A 166 23.54 0.24 18.59
CA VAL A 166 24.81 0.85 18.20
C VAL A 166 25.87 0.40 19.21
N TYR A 167 26.64 -0.64 18.87
CA TYR A 167 27.78 -1.06 19.68
C TYR A 167 28.93 -0.07 19.49
N ASN A 168 29.20 0.74 20.51
CA ASN A 168 30.35 1.61 20.53
C ASN A 168 31.51 0.86 21.21
N ALA A 169 32.38 0.26 20.40
CA ALA A 169 33.59 -0.41 20.90
C ALA A 169 34.54 0.64 21.50
N LYS A 170 34.59 0.76 22.84
CA LYS A 170 35.72 1.42 23.48
C LYS A 170 36.95 0.54 23.31
N ARG A 171 37.87 1.00 22.45
CA ARG A 171 39.23 0.48 22.37
C ARG A 171 39.99 1.01 23.60
N GLY A 172 40.33 0.16 24.55
CA GLY A 172 41.33 0.51 25.57
C GLY A 172 41.07 -0.09 26.96
N GLY A 173 41.98 -0.96 27.39
CA GLY A 173 42.05 -1.45 28.76
C GLY A 173 42.85 -2.73 28.93
N ALA A 174 44.03 -2.84 28.29
CA ALA A 174 45.02 -3.85 28.61
C ALA A 174 46.25 -3.14 29.16
N THR A 175 46.32 -3.04 30.48
CA THR A 175 47.50 -3.03 31.36
C THR A 175 47.00 -2.97 32.79
#